data_AF-A0A3D2QAJ0-F1
#
_entry.id   AF-A0A3D2QAJ0-F1
#
_cell.length_a   1.000
_cell.length_b   1.000
_cell.length_c   1.000
_cell.angle_alpha   90.00
_cell.angle_beta   90.00
_cell.angle_gamma   90.00
#
_symmetry.space_group_name_H-M   'P 1'
#
loop_
_entity.id
_entity.type
_entity.pdbx_description
1 polymer ?
#
loop_
_entity_poly.entity_id
_entity_poly.type
_entity_poly.pdbx_seq_one_letter_code
_entity_poly.pdbx_strand_id
1 'polypeptide(L)'
;MSDDVKDAFLETLLAGAKAAKSDAEEEAGGDVAMLFRKAREAMQNAYIPYSHFPVGAAVLTDDGAIYTGCNVENASYGLSLCAERNAIFKAVTEGHRTFRMLLVTGNTTAPIAPCGACCQVIAEFKIPRIVMTNAAGDVQEATYADLLPFGFSEEELAEGQEQSGKKAGNPAAAKKAAGSKRKKA
;
A
#
# COMPACT_ATOMS: atom_id res chain seq x y z
N MET A 1 10.64 -22.78 9.41
CA MET A 1 10.97 -22.69 7.97
C MET A 1 12.45 -22.36 7.89
N SER A 2 13.26 -23.20 7.25
CA SER A 2 14.70 -22.96 7.12
C SER A 2 14.96 -21.69 6.31
N ASP A 3 16.09 -21.06 6.56
CA ASP A 3 16.49 -19.82 5.86
C ASP A 3 16.70 -20.05 4.35
N ASP A 4 16.89 -21.30 3.92
CA ASP A 4 17.15 -21.70 2.53
C ASP A 4 16.02 -21.35 1.54
N VAL A 5 14.74 -21.45 1.95
CA VAL A 5 13.59 -21.12 1.08
C VAL A 5 13.49 -19.60 0.86
N LYS A 6 13.93 -18.81 1.85
CA LYS A 6 13.92 -17.34 1.76
C LYS A 6 14.98 -16.86 0.76
N ASP A 7 16.16 -17.49 0.79
CA ASP A 7 17.26 -17.15 -0.12
C ASP A 7 16.94 -17.53 -1.56
N ALA A 8 16.34 -18.70 -1.81
CA ALA A 8 15.96 -19.12 -3.16
C ALA A 8 14.93 -18.17 -3.83
N PHE A 9 13.97 -17.63 -3.06
CA PHE A 9 12.99 -16.68 -3.57
C PHE A 9 13.60 -15.30 -3.84
N LEU A 10 14.43 -14.81 -2.92
CA LEU A 10 15.21 -13.58 -3.10
C LEU A 10 16.12 -13.68 -4.33
N GLU A 11 16.83 -14.79 -4.49
CA GLU A 11 17.64 -15.09 -5.67
C GLU A 11 16.78 -15.15 -6.94
N THR A 12 15.55 -15.68 -6.88
CA THR A 12 14.65 -15.72 -8.04
C THR A 12 14.16 -14.33 -8.44
N LEU A 13 13.77 -13.48 -7.47
CA LEU A 13 13.40 -12.08 -7.73
C LEU A 13 14.59 -11.26 -8.23
N LEU A 14 15.77 -11.46 -7.65
CA LEU A 14 17.00 -10.78 -8.06
C LEU A 14 17.51 -11.28 -9.42
N ALA A 15 17.32 -12.56 -9.75
CA ALA A 15 17.60 -13.12 -11.07
C ALA A 15 16.61 -12.58 -12.12
N GLY A 16 15.33 -12.44 -11.75
CA GLY A 16 14.32 -11.76 -12.55
C GLY A 16 14.67 -10.29 -12.82
N ALA A 17 15.18 -9.58 -11.80
CA ALA A 17 15.72 -8.23 -11.94
C ALA A 17 16.92 -8.17 -12.90
N LYS A 18 17.86 -9.13 -12.81
CA LYS A 18 19.01 -9.22 -13.74
C LYS A 18 18.65 -9.62 -15.17
N ALA A 19 17.50 -10.26 -15.38
CA ALA A 19 16.99 -10.64 -16.69
C ALA A 19 16.15 -9.54 -17.36
N ALA A 20 15.85 -8.46 -16.63
CA ALA A 20 15.18 -7.28 -17.12
C ALA A 20 15.95 -6.63 -18.28
N LYS A 21 15.24 -6.09 -19.27
CA LYS A 21 15.85 -5.52 -20.47
C LYS A 21 16.20 -4.04 -20.32
N SER A 22 15.92 -3.45 -19.16
CA SER A 22 16.18 -2.03 -18.85
C SER A 22 16.54 -1.80 -17.38
N ASP A 23 17.34 -0.74 -17.12
CA ASP A 23 17.78 -0.33 -15.78
C ASP A 23 16.59 -0.10 -14.82
N ALA A 24 15.47 0.41 -15.33
CA ALA A 24 14.26 0.68 -14.54
C ALA A 24 13.52 -0.61 -14.10
N GLU A 25 13.54 -1.64 -14.94
CA GLU A 25 12.95 -2.95 -14.62
C GLU A 25 13.84 -3.74 -13.64
N GLU A 26 15.17 -3.57 -13.70
CA GLU A 26 16.11 -4.13 -12.72
C GLU A 26 15.95 -3.45 -11.34
N GLU A 27 15.87 -2.11 -11.29
CA GLU A 27 15.59 -1.36 -10.06
C GLU A 27 14.23 -1.77 -9.46
N ALA A 28 13.21 -1.91 -10.30
CA ALA A 28 11.88 -2.33 -9.88
C ALA A 28 11.83 -3.76 -9.32
N GLY A 29 12.71 -4.67 -9.77
CA GLY A 29 12.86 -6.01 -9.20
C GLY A 29 13.61 -6.01 -7.86
N GLY A 30 14.63 -5.14 -7.73
CA GLY A 30 15.35 -4.91 -6.47
C GLY A 30 14.45 -4.34 -5.37
N ASP A 31 13.57 -3.40 -5.72
CA ASP A 31 12.57 -2.83 -4.82
C ASP A 31 11.66 -3.93 -4.26
N VAL A 32 11.07 -4.78 -5.11
CA VAL A 32 10.15 -5.85 -4.67
C VAL A 32 10.82 -6.79 -3.65
N ALA A 33 12.06 -7.22 -3.93
CA ALA A 33 12.82 -8.08 -3.03
C ALA A 33 13.10 -7.40 -1.67
N MET A 34 13.38 -6.09 -1.68
CA MET A 34 13.58 -5.30 -0.47
C MET A 34 12.29 -5.18 0.35
N LEU A 35 11.18 -4.81 -0.30
CA LEU A 35 9.89 -4.67 0.34
C LEU A 35 9.39 -6.00 0.92
N PHE A 36 9.61 -7.11 0.22
CA PHE A 36 9.22 -8.44 0.71
C PHE A 36 9.93 -8.80 2.03
N ARG A 37 11.24 -8.57 2.12
CA ARG A 37 12.00 -8.76 3.36
C ARG A 37 11.44 -7.91 4.50
N LYS A 38 11.26 -6.61 4.24
CA LYS A 38 10.73 -5.62 5.20
C LYS A 38 9.32 -5.98 5.68
N ALA A 39 8.44 -6.43 4.78
CA ALA A 39 7.10 -6.87 5.12
C ALA A 39 7.13 -8.13 6.00
N ARG A 40 7.98 -9.11 5.68
CA ARG A 40 8.12 -10.34 6.49
C ARG A 40 8.73 -10.08 7.87
N GLU A 41 9.69 -9.17 7.98
CA GLU A 41 10.24 -8.70 9.25
C GLU A 41 9.15 -8.07 10.10
N ALA A 42 8.36 -7.15 9.53
CA ALA A 42 7.25 -6.51 10.24
C ALA A 42 6.18 -7.51 10.68
N MET A 43 5.86 -8.50 9.83
CA MET A 43 4.88 -9.56 10.12
C MET A 43 5.18 -10.33 11.42
N GLN A 44 6.45 -10.43 11.83
CA GLN A 44 6.82 -11.10 13.09
C GLN A 44 6.32 -10.36 14.35
N ASN A 45 5.96 -9.07 14.21
CA ASN A 45 5.46 -8.24 15.31
C ASN A 45 3.92 -8.14 15.31
N ALA A 46 3.22 -8.93 14.49
CA ALA A 46 1.77 -8.92 14.42
C ALA A 46 1.16 -9.25 15.80
N TYR A 47 0.23 -8.41 16.26
CA TYR A 47 -0.55 -8.68 17.47
C TYR A 47 -1.85 -9.37 17.06
N ILE A 48 -1.83 -10.70 17.09
CA ILE A 48 -2.87 -11.57 16.51
C ILE A 48 -3.37 -12.66 17.46
N PRO A 49 -3.75 -12.33 18.71
CA PRO A 49 -4.17 -13.33 19.67
C PRO A 49 -5.54 -13.95 19.34
N TYR A 50 -6.31 -13.38 18.40
CA TYR A 50 -7.66 -13.85 18.07
C TYR A 50 -7.68 -14.69 16.80
N SER A 51 -7.14 -14.19 15.68
CA SER A 51 -7.14 -14.95 14.41
C SER A 51 -5.97 -15.91 14.26
N HIS A 52 -4.85 -15.62 14.93
CA HIS A 52 -3.56 -16.28 14.69
C HIS A 52 -3.10 -16.21 13.22
N PHE A 53 -3.55 -15.20 12.49
CA PHE A 53 -3.25 -15.02 11.07
C PHE A 53 -2.35 -13.80 10.85
N PRO A 54 -1.03 -13.99 10.69
CA PRO A 54 -0.09 -12.89 10.54
C PRO A 54 -0.07 -12.35 9.11
N VAL A 55 -0.10 -11.03 8.99
CA VAL A 55 0.05 -10.29 7.73
C VAL A 55 1.11 -9.21 7.91
N GLY A 56 1.99 -9.06 6.94
CA GLY A 56 2.98 -8.00 6.86
C GLY A 56 2.81 -7.16 5.61
N ALA A 57 3.15 -5.88 5.70
CA ALA A 57 3.17 -4.98 4.56
C ALA A 57 4.35 -4.02 4.63
N ALA A 58 4.79 -3.56 3.46
CA ALA A 58 5.77 -2.50 3.30
C ALA A 58 5.31 -1.57 2.16
N VAL A 59 5.43 -0.26 2.36
CA VAL A 59 5.13 0.75 1.34
C VAL A 59 6.39 1.56 1.05
N LEU A 60 6.65 1.78 -0.24
CA LEU A 60 7.75 2.59 -0.77
C LEU A 60 7.21 3.95 -1.21
N THR A 61 7.78 5.01 -0.66
CA THR A 61 7.44 6.39 -1.02
C THR A 61 8.15 6.81 -2.32
N ASP A 62 7.75 7.95 -2.88
CA ASP A 62 8.39 8.53 -4.06
C ASP A 62 9.85 8.96 -3.84
N ASP A 63 10.19 9.37 -2.62
CA ASP A 63 11.56 9.73 -2.20
C ASP A 63 12.40 8.53 -1.71
N GLY A 64 11.88 7.31 -1.82
CA GLY A 64 12.62 6.07 -1.54
C GLY A 64 12.60 5.61 -0.08
N ALA A 65 11.87 6.30 0.81
CA ALA A 65 11.65 5.83 2.17
C ALA A 65 10.72 4.61 2.20
N ILE A 66 10.94 3.72 3.17
CA ILE A 66 10.14 2.51 3.35
C ILE A 66 9.49 2.50 4.73
N TYR A 67 8.18 2.33 4.73
CA TYR A 67 7.38 2.18 5.94
C TYR A 67 6.76 0.80 5.98
N THR A 68 6.82 0.17 7.16
CA THR A 68 6.33 -1.20 7.35
C THR A 68 5.17 -1.23 8.33
N GLY A 69 4.34 -2.27 8.20
CA GLY A 69 3.22 -2.54 9.09
C GLY A 69 2.93 -4.03 9.19
N CYS A 70 2.25 -4.39 10.26
CA CYS A 70 1.67 -5.71 10.49
C CYS A 70 0.23 -5.54 11.01
N ASN A 71 -0.59 -6.58 10.93
CA ASN A 71 -1.94 -6.50 11.50
C ASN A 71 -1.89 -6.45 13.04
N VAL A 72 -2.79 -5.66 13.61
CA VAL A 72 -2.95 -5.46 15.05
C VAL A 72 -4.42 -5.63 15.39
N GLU A 73 -4.72 -6.67 16.15
CA GLU A 73 -6.08 -7.03 16.50
C GLU A 73 -6.54 -6.39 17.81
N ASN A 74 -7.85 -6.38 18.03
CA ASN A 74 -8.48 -5.89 19.24
C ASN A 74 -9.66 -6.77 19.64
N ALA A 75 -9.95 -6.89 20.94
CA ALA A 75 -11.11 -7.64 21.44
C ALA A 75 -12.44 -7.10 20.89
N SER A 76 -12.54 -5.79 20.66
CA SER A 76 -13.59 -5.20 19.82
C SER A 76 -13.13 -5.26 18.37
N TYR A 77 -13.53 -6.32 17.65
CA TYR A 77 -12.91 -6.70 16.39
C TYR A 77 -12.90 -5.59 15.33
N GLY A 78 -13.90 -4.71 15.33
CA GLY A 78 -13.98 -3.55 14.42
C GLY A 78 -12.88 -2.49 14.61
N LEU A 79 -12.15 -2.54 15.74
CA LEU A 79 -11.00 -1.66 16.02
C LEU A 79 -9.67 -2.23 15.50
N SER A 80 -9.69 -3.43 14.91
CA SER A 80 -8.47 -4.06 14.37
C SER A 80 -7.99 -3.35 13.09
N LEU A 81 -6.67 -3.25 12.95
CA LEU A 81 -6.02 -2.62 11.79
C LEU A 81 -5.21 -3.65 10.99
N CYS A 82 -5.34 -3.58 9.66
CA CYS A 82 -4.60 -4.43 8.74
C CYS A 82 -3.16 -3.91 8.55
N ALA A 83 -2.28 -4.77 8.05
CA ALA A 83 -0.87 -4.45 7.85
C ALA A 83 -0.66 -3.27 6.89
N GLU A 84 -1.41 -3.25 5.79
CA GLU A 84 -1.34 -2.24 4.73
C GLU A 84 -1.72 -0.86 5.28
N ARG A 85 -2.82 -0.79 6.05
CA ARG A 85 -3.27 0.45 6.69
C ARG A 85 -2.24 0.95 7.71
N ASN A 86 -1.66 0.05 8.50
CA ASN A 86 -0.60 0.44 9.43
C ASN A 86 0.66 0.96 8.71
N ALA A 87 1.09 0.33 7.62
CA ALA A 87 2.24 0.78 6.84
C ALA A 87 1.99 2.16 6.19
N ILE A 88 0.85 2.32 5.52
CA ILE A 88 0.47 3.56 4.83
C ILE A 88 0.28 4.69 5.84
N PHE A 89 -0.50 4.47 6.91
CA PHE A 89 -0.76 5.52 7.89
C PHE A 89 0.51 5.95 8.64
N LYS A 90 1.43 5.02 8.91
CA LYS A 90 2.75 5.37 9.46
C LYS A 90 3.50 6.33 8.51
N ALA A 91 3.57 6.01 7.23
CA ALA A 91 4.21 6.89 6.24
C ALA A 91 3.55 8.29 6.20
N VAL A 92 2.21 8.33 6.24
CA VAL A 92 1.43 9.57 6.24
C VAL A 92 1.68 10.42 7.48
N THR A 93 1.77 9.81 8.67
CA THR A 93 2.08 10.54 9.91
C THR A 93 3.50 11.11 9.92
N GLU A 94 4.40 10.49 9.17
CA GLU A 94 5.79 10.95 8.98
C GLU A 94 5.93 11.94 7.81
N GLY A 95 4.82 12.33 7.19
CA GLY A 95 4.77 13.39 6.17
C GLY A 95 4.71 12.91 4.72
N HIS A 96 4.77 11.60 4.45
CA HIS A 96 4.76 11.06 3.09
C HIS A 96 3.35 10.73 2.62
N ARG A 97 2.96 11.25 1.44
CA ARG A 97 1.61 11.06 0.87
C ARG A 97 1.61 10.57 -0.58
N THR A 98 2.79 10.32 -1.13
CA THR A 98 3.03 9.86 -2.49
C THR A 98 3.83 8.57 -2.42
N PHE A 99 3.37 7.55 -3.14
CA PHE A 99 3.91 6.20 -3.04
C PHE A 99 4.17 5.60 -4.41
N ARG A 100 5.27 4.85 -4.53
CA ARG A 100 5.63 4.07 -5.73
C ARG A 100 5.01 2.69 -5.71
N MET A 101 4.99 2.03 -4.55
CA MET A 101 4.62 0.63 -4.44
C MET A 101 4.15 0.28 -3.02
N LEU A 102 3.18 -0.62 -2.92
CA LEU A 102 2.85 -1.36 -1.71
C LEU A 102 3.11 -2.85 -1.93
N LEU A 103 3.72 -3.53 -0.97
CA LEU A 103 3.80 -4.98 -0.92
C LEU A 103 3.06 -5.51 0.30
N VAL A 104 2.28 -6.57 0.13
CA VAL A 104 1.61 -7.31 1.21
C VAL A 104 1.96 -8.80 1.14
N THR A 105 2.12 -9.42 2.31
CA THR A 105 2.45 -10.84 2.44
C THR A 105 1.75 -11.46 3.64
N GLY A 106 1.46 -12.75 3.56
CA GLY A 106 0.81 -13.51 4.61
C GLY A 106 1.04 -15.01 4.46
N ASN A 107 0.67 -15.76 5.49
CA ASN A 107 0.80 -17.23 5.51
C ASN A 107 -0.38 -17.91 4.80
N THR A 108 -0.49 -17.69 3.50
CA THR A 108 -1.52 -18.27 2.62
C THR A 108 -0.91 -19.17 1.56
N THR A 109 -1.74 -19.99 0.89
CA THR A 109 -1.31 -20.80 -0.26
C THR A 109 -1.22 -20.00 -1.54
N ALA A 110 -2.12 -19.05 -1.76
CA ALA A 110 -2.06 -18.10 -2.87
C ALA A 110 -1.63 -16.70 -2.37
N PRO A 111 -1.12 -15.81 -3.22
CA PRO A 111 -0.86 -14.42 -2.87
C PRO A 111 -2.03 -13.77 -2.12
N ILE A 112 -1.76 -13.15 -0.98
CA ILE A 112 -2.82 -12.54 -0.16
C ILE A 112 -3.29 -11.23 -0.78
N ALA A 113 -4.60 -11.08 -0.98
CA ALA A 113 -5.20 -9.85 -1.47
C ALA A 113 -5.51 -8.86 -0.33
N PRO A 114 -5.34 -7.54 -0.55
CA PRO A 114 -5.82 -6.54 0.39
C PRO A 114 -7.33 -6.64 0.61
N CYS A 115 -7.79 -6.42 1.84
CA CYS A 115 -9.23 -6.38 2.11
C CYS A 115 -9.85 -5.08 1.55
N GLY A 116 -11.19 -5.05 1.39
CA GLY A 116 -11.87 -3.89 0.80
C GLY A 116 -11.58 -2.55 1.49
N ALA A 117 -11.41 -2.53 2.81
CA ALA A 117 -11.02 -1.32 3.54
C ALA A 117 -9.59 -0.87 3.21
N CYS A 118 -8.65 -1.82 3.01
CA CYS A 118 -7.31 -1.51 2.55
C CYS A 118 -7.34 -1.02 1.10
N CYS A 119 -8.13 -1.63 0.21
CA CYS A 119 -8.28 -1.18 -1.16
C CYS A 119 -8.72 0.29 -1.24
N GLN A 120 -9.67 0.71 -0.39
CA GLN A 120 -10.11 2.10 -0.33
C GLN A 120 -8.99 3.05 0.12
N VAL A 121 -8.17 2.66 1.11
CA VAL A 121 -7.02 3.45 1.56
C VAL A 121 -5.93 3.51 0.49
N ILE A 122 -5.66 2.40 -0.20
CA ILE A 122 -4.72 2.34 -1.33
C ILE A 122 -5.18 3.30 -2.45
N ALA A 123 -6.48 3.32 -2.76
CA ALA A 123 -7.07 4.18 -3.77
C ALA A 123 -7.01 5.67 -3.40
N GLU A 124 -7.23 6.03 -2.12
CA GLU A 124 -7.09 7.41 -1.61
C GLU A 124 -5.72 8.01 -1.96
N PHE A 125 -4.65 7.24 -1.79
CA PHE A 125 -3.28 7.67 -2.09
C PHE A 125 -2.81 7.28 -3.51
N LYS A 126 -3.70 6.70 -4.33
CA LYS A 126 -3.45 6.31 -5.72
C LYS A 126 -2.15 5.51 -5.90
N ILE A 127 -1.87 4.57 -4.98
CA ILE A 127 -0.64 3.78 -5.03
C ILE A 127 -0.65 2.94 -6.32
N PRO A 128 0.28 3.16 -7.25
CA PRO A 128 0.12 2.67 -8.63
C PRO A 128 0.43 1.19 -8.78
N ARG A 129 1.23 0.61 -7.88
CA ARG A 129 1.68 -0.79 -7.94
C ARG A 129 1.48 -1.48 -6.60
N ILE A 130 0.68 -2.55 -6.59
CA ILE A 130 0.41 -3.38 -5.43
C ILE A 130 0.95 -4.78 -5.73
N VAL A 131 1.89 -5.22 -4.92
CA VAL A 131 2.51 -6.55 -5.01
C VAL A 131 1.95 -7.42 -3.89
N MET A 132 1.19 -8.43 -4.28
CA MET A 132 0.61 -9.42 -3.38
C MET A 132 1.51 -10.65 -3.39
N THR A 133 1.83 -11.17 -2.21
CA THR A 133 2.67 -12.35 -2.07
C THR A 133 2.13 -13.33 -1.04
N ASN A 134 2.69 -14.54 -1.01
CA ASN A 134 2.42 -15.55 0.00
C ASN A 134 3.71 -15.99 0.73
N ALA A 135 3.59 -16.98 1.63
CA ALA A 135 4.74 -17.51 2.36
C ALA A 135 5.77 -18.25 1.48
N ALA A 136 5.34 -18.76 0.33
CA ALA A 136 6.18 -19.45 -0.66
C ALA A 136 6.91 -18.48 -1.60
N GLY A 137 6.50 -17.21 -1.64
CA GLY A 137 7.03 -16.21 -2.55
C GLY A 137 6.28 -16.11 -3.88
N ASP A 138 5.13 -16.75 -4.05
CA ASP A 138 4.33 -16.50 -5.26
C ASP A 138 3.93 -15.02 -5.32
N VAL A 139 3.95 -14.44 -6.52
CA VAL A 139 3.72 -13.01 -6.74
C VAL A 139 2.51 -12.82 -7.63
N GLN A 140 1.65 -11.88 -7.24
CA GLN A 140 0.62 -11.31 -8.11
C GLN A 140 0.68 -9.78 -8.00
N GLU A 141 0.52 -9.10 -9.12
CA GLU A 141 0.51 -7.63 -9.16
C GLU A 141 -0.84 -7.09 -9.61
N ALA A 142 -1.16 -5.91 -9.10
CA ALA A 142 -2.36 -5.16 -9.46
C ALA A 142 -2.10 -3.66 -9.30
N THR A 143 -2.88 -2.84 -10.00
CA THR A 143 -3.00 -1.41 -9.72
C THR A 143 -4.11 -1.16 -8.70
N TYR A 144 -4.18 0.05 -8.12
CA TYR A 144 -5.30 0.39 -7.23
C TYR A 144 -6.66 0.32 -7.96
N ALA A 145 -6.69 0.59 -9.27
CA ALA A 145 -7.90 0.53 -10.09
C ALA A 145 -8.35 -0.92 -10.35
N ASP A 146 -7.41 -1.86 -10.49
CA ASP A 146 -7.74 -3.29 -10.60
C ASP A 146 -8.37 -3.82 -9.31
N LEU A 147 -7.88 -3.35 -8.16
CA LEU A 147 -8.36 -3.77 -6.84
C LEU A 147 -9.69 -3.11 -6.44
N LEU A 148 -10.00 -1.94 -7.02
CA LEU A 148 -11.20 -1.17 -6.69
C LEU A 148 -11.72 -0.39 -7.92
N PRO A 149 -12.26 -1.08 -8.94
CA PRO A 149 -12.59 -0.48 -10.25
C PRO A 149 -13.71 0.57 -10.22
N PHE A 150 -14.54 0.56 -9.18
CA PHE A 150 -15.63 1.52 -8.97
C PHE A 150 -15.53 2.12 -7.57
N GLY A 151 -14.31 2.44 -7.15
CA GLY A 151 -14.02 2.98 -5.82
C GLY A 151 -14.62 4.35 -5.61
N PHE A 152 -15.16 4.57 -4.41
CA PHE A 152 -15.65 5.87 -3.98
C PHE A 152 -14.49 6.85 -3.79
N SER A 153 -14.68 8.11 -4.15
CA SER A 153 -13.64 9.14 -4.12
C SER A 153 -14.16 10.52 -3.71
N GLU A 154 -13.26 11.50 -3.66
CA GLU A 154 -13.61 12.89 -3.35
C GLU A 154 -14.52 13.50 -4.42
N GLU A 155 -14.45 13.02 -5.66
CA GLU A 155 -15.31 13.43 -6.76
C GLU A 155 -16.80 13.14 -6.46
N GLU A 156 -17.16 11.91 -6.07
CA GLU A 156 -18.57 11.62 -5.71
C GLU A 156 -19.00 12.33 -4.42
N LEU A 157 -18.08 12.53 -3.46
CA LEU A 157 -18.36 13.37 -2.27
C LEU A 157 -18.74 14.79 -2.67
N ALA A 158 -18.00 15.40 -3.59
CA ALA A 158 -18.25 16.76 -4.06
C ALA A 158 -19.58 16.85 -4.82
N GLU A 159 -19.88 15.87 -5.68
CA GLU A 159 -21.15 15.81 -6.42
C GLU A 159 -22.35 15.67 -5.47
N GLY A 160 -22.27 14.78 -4.48
CA GLY A 160 -23.34 14.61 -3.48
C GLY A 160 -23.58 15.86 -2.64
N GLN A 161 -22.51 16.61 -2.32
CA GLN A 161 -22.63 17.89 -1.62
C GLN A 161 -23.32 18.95 -2.47
N GLU A 162 -22.95 19.08 -3.74
CA GLU A 162 -23.58 20.00 -4.69
C GLU A 162 -25.08 19.73 -4.81
N GLN A 163 -25.46 18.46 -4.99
CA GLN A 163 -26.86 18.04 -5.10
C GLN A 163 -27.67 18.31 -3.82
N SER A 164 -27.03 18.25 -2.65
CA SER A 164 -27.68 18.49 -1.35
C SER A 164 -27.90 19.98 -1.02
N GLY A 165 -27.33 20.90 -1.81
CA GLY A 165 -27.37 22.35 -1.53
C GLY A 165 -26.55 22.80 -0.32
N LYS A 166 -25.83 21.89 0.35
CA LYS A 166 -24.93 22.20 1.47
C LYS A 166 -23.53 22.46 0.92
N LYS A 167 -23.05 23.71 0.96
CA LYS A 167 -21.65 24.02 0.60
C LYS A 167 -20.68 23.26 1.51
N ALA A 168 -19.68 22.63 0.89
CA ALA A 168 -18.59 21.96 1.57
C ALA A 168 -17.87 22.92 2.53
N GLY A 169 -17.86 22.59 3.82
CA GLY A 169 -16.94 23.17 4.78
C GLY A 169 -15.58 22.46 4.73
N ASN A 170 -14.85 22.53 3.61
CA ASN A 170 -13.49 22.00 3.55
C ASN A 170 -12.47 23.11 3.17
N PRO A 171 -11.49 23.46 4.04
CA PRO A 171 -10.47 24.47 3.76
C PRO A 171 -9.47 24.10 2.65
N ALA A 172 -9.40 22.85 2.20
CA ALA A 172 -8.46 22.43 1.14
C ALA A 172 -8.84 22.94 -0.26
N ALA A 173 -10.14 23.00 -0.58
CA ALA A 173 -10.64 23.51 -1.87
C ALA A 173 -10.43 25.04 -2.04
N ALA A 174 -10.37 25.79 -0.94
CA ALA A 174 -10.15 27.23 -0.95
C ALA A 174 -8.78 27.64 -1.52
N LYS A 175 -7.77 26.77 -1.47
CA LYS A 175 -6.42 27.07 -1.99
C LYS A 175 -6.31 26.99 -3.52
N LYS A 176 -7.14 26.19 -4.21
CA LYS A 176 -7.14 26.16 -5.69
C LYS A 176 -7.82 27.38 -6.31
N ALA A 177 -8.75 28.03 -5.61
CA ALA A 177 -9.42 29.24 -6.10
C ALA A 177 -8.58 30.53 -5.96
N ALA A 178 -7.56 30.54 -5.09
CA ALA A 178 -6.76 31.73 -4.79
C ALA A 178 -5.51 31.92 -5.69
N GLY A 179 -5.14 30.91 -6.50
CA GLY A 179 -3.89 30.92 -7.27
C GLY A 179 -3.90 31.57 -8.66
N SER A 180 -5.07 31.88 -9.24
CA SER A 180 -5.17 32.27 -10.67
C SER A 180 -5.37 33.78 -10.92
N LYS A 181 -5.02 34.67 -9.99
CA LYS A 181 -5.10 36.13 -10.22
C LYS A 181 -3.87 36.89 -9.70
N ARG A 182 -2.76 36.82 -10.45
CA ARG A 182 -1.76 37.92 -10.56
C ARG A 182 -1.34 38.03 -12.03
N LYS A 183 -2.14 38.74 -12.84
CA LYS A 183 -1.97 40.15 -13.28
C LYS A 183 -0.74 40.37 -14.17
N LYS A 184 -1.02 40.50 -15.48
CA LYS A 184 -0.26 41.30 -16.43
C LYS A 184 0.00 42.70 -15.84
N ALA A 185 1.24 43.14 -15.92
CA ALA A 185 1.67 44.53 -16.09
C ALA A 185 3.02 44.47 -16.84
#